data_AF-A0A8S9JTZ1-F1
#
_entry.id   AF-A0A8S9JTZ1-F1
#
_cell.length_a   1.000
_cell.length_b   1.000
_cell.length_c   1.000
_cell.angle_alpha   90.00
_cell.angle_beta   90.00
_cell.angle_gamma   90.00
#
_symmetry.space_group_name_H-M   'P 1'
#
loop_
_entity.id
_entity.type
_entity.pdbx_description
1 polymer ?
#
loop_
_entity_poly.entity_id
_entity_poly.type
_entity_poly.pdbx_seq_one_letter_code
_entity_poly.pdbx_strand_id
1 'polypeptide(L)'
;MAATSCFSSSISLNAKPYKPSKPLPFLRSPFLQPSSSPLPASLSSSHGVVSSSRIKNHPLAFLSDDYDEKPREECGVVGIYGDSEASRLCYLALHALQHRGQEGAGIVTVSKDKVLQTITGVGLVSEVFNESKLDQLPGDIAIGHCLMPHPEPKQCIFEHIYFSLPNSIVFGRSVYESRHVFGEILATESPVDCDVVIAVPDSGVVAALGYAAKSGVAFQQGLIRSHYVGRTFIEPSQKIRDFGVKLKLSPVRGVLEGKRVVVVDDSIVRGTTSSKIVRLLREAGAKEVHMRIASPPIVASCYYGVDTPSSEELISNRMSVDEVRNYIGSDSLAFLSFETLKKHLGEDSKTFCYACFTGNYPVKPTEDKVKRGGGDFIDDGLVGGINNIEGGWVR
;
A
#
# COMPACT_ATOMS: atom_id res chain seq x y z
N MET A 1 40.84 47.10 23.05
CA MET A 1 40.63 47.82 24.33
C MET A 1 39.50 47.12 25.07
N ALA A 2 39.75 46.75 26.34
CA ALA A 2 38.85 46.23 27.41
C ALA A 2 37.89 45.06 27.06
N ALA A 3 37.99 43.81 27.56
CA ALA A 3 38.29 43.20 28.88
C ALA A 3 37.11 43.18 29.88
N THR A 4 37.02 42.04 30.59
CA THR A 4 36.19 41.59 31.74
C THR A 4 34.84 40.92 31.42
N SER A 5 34.36 39.86 32.09
CA SER A 5 34.84 38.61 32.74
C SER A 5 33.80 38.20 33.80
N CYS A 6 33.48 36.90 33.85
CA CYS A 6 32.87 36.14 34.96
C CYS A 6 31.39 36.35 35.30
N PHE A 7 30.59 35.28 35.22
CA PHE A 7 30.23 34.48 36.40
C PHE A 7 29.79 33.06 36.02
N SER A 8 30.42 32.10 36.68
CA SER A 8 30.17 30.67 36.64
C SER A 8 29.09 30.29 37.66
N SER A 9 28.12 29.48 37.27
CA SER A 9 27.29 28.71 38.21
C SER A 9 27.15 27.27 37.71
N SER A 10 28.03 26.42 38.24
CA SER A 10 28.00 24.97 38.12
C SER A 10 26.86 24.39 38.96
N ILE A 11 25.81 23.90 38.32
CA ILE A 11 24.82 23.01 38.96
C ILE A 11 25.33 21.58 38.82
N SER A 12 25.75 21.00 39.96
CA SER A 12 26.14 19.60 40.07
C SER A 12 24.87 18.74 40.11
N LEU A 13 24.52 18.10 38.99
CA LEU A 13 23.51 17.05 38.95
C LEU A 13 24.19 15.72 39.30
N ASN A 14 24.08 15.35 40.58
CA ASN A 14 24.56 14.07 41.11
C ASN A 14 23.55 12.96 40.75
N ALA A 15 23.52 12.55 39.48
CA ALA A 15 22.67 11.46 38.99
C ALA A 15 23.40 10.11 39.15
N LYS A 16 22.93 9.27 40.08
CA LYS A 16 23.38 7.87 40.20
C LYS A 16 23.00 7.10 38.92
N PRO A 17 23.90 6.26 38.36
CA PRO A 17 23.59 5.49 37.16
C PRO A 17 22.51 4.43 37.45
N TYR A 18 21.45 4.46 36.64
CA TYR A 18 20.39 3.47 36.62
C TYR A 18 20.93 2.10 36.19
N LYS A 19 20.84 1.09 37.05
CA LYS A 19 21.15 -0.31 36.73
C LYS A 19 19.87 -1.00 36.24
N PRO A 20 19.81 -1.53 35.00
CA PRO A 20 18.64 -2.27 34.54
C PRO A 20 18.52 -3.59 35.31
N SER A 21 17.36 -3.80 35.93
CA SER A 21 16.98 -5.09 36.54
C SER A 21 16.74 -6.13 35.45
N LYS A 22 17.30 -7.33 35.61
CA LYS A 22 17.09 -8.48 34.71
C LYS A 22 15.58 -8.76 34.53
N PRO A 23 15.08 -9.01 33.31
CA PRO A 23 13.68 -9.40 33.11
C PRO A 23 13.42 -10.76 33.77
N LEU A 24 12.32 -10.85 34.51
CA LEU A 24 11.81 -12.11 35.07
C LEU A 24 11.42 -13.06 33.93
N PRO A 25 11.68 -14.37 34.05
CA PRO A 25 11.32 -15.34 33.02
C PRO A 25 9.79 -15.46 32.91
N PHE A 26 9.29 -15.35 31.68
CA PHE A 26 7.89 -15.58 31.33
C PHE A 26 7.48 -17.02 31.72
N LEU A 27 6.63 -17.14 32.73
CA LEU A 27 5.95 -18.39 33.08
C LEU A 27 4.97 -18.73 31.95
N ARG A 28 5.28 -19.76 31.16
CA ARG A 28 4.35 -20.36 30.20
C ARG A 28 3.18 -20.99 30.97
N SER A 29 1.98 -20.47 30.80
CA SER A 29 0.75 -21.19 31.15
C SER A 29 0.55 -22.39 30.20
N PRO A 30 0.09 -23.56 30.66
CA PRO A 30 -0.11 -24.72 29.79
C PRO A 30 -1.26 -24.48 28.80
N PHE A 31 -0.98 -24.67 27.51
CA PHE A 31 -2.00 -24.80 26.47
C PHE A 31 -2.91 -25.99 26.78
N LEU A 32 -4.22 -25.74 26.92
CA LEU A 32 -5.25 -26.77 26.84
C LEU A 32 -5.32 -27.30 25.40
N GLN A 33 -4.98 -28.57 25.21
CA GLN A 33 -5.19 -29.28 23.95
C GLN A 33 -6.68 -29.62 23.78
N PRO A 34 -7.27 -29.45 22.57
CA PRO A 34 -8.63 -29.92 22.31
C PRO A 34 -8.66 -31.46 22.22
N SER A 35 -9.56 -32.08 22.99
CA SER A 35 -9.82 -33.51 22.96
C SER A 35 -10.51 -33.92 21.65
N SER A 36 -9.95 -34.92 20.98
CA SER A 36 -10.51 -35.60 19.81
C SER A 36 -11.57 -36.62 20.19
N SER A 37 -12.83 -36.39 19.81
CA SER A 37 -13.83 -37.45 19.69
C SER A 37 -14.98 -37.00 18.76
N PRO A 38 -15.28 -37.74 17.67
CA PRO A 38 -16.38 -37.44 16.77
C PRO A 38 -17.71 -37.98 17.31
N LEU A 39 -18.78 -37.19 17.22
CA LEU A 39 -20.16 -37.64 17.47
C LEU A 39 -20.80 -38.13 16.16
N PRO A 40 -21.57 -39.23 16.16
CA PRO A 40 -22.13 -39.81 14.95
C PRO A 40 -23.44 -39.15 14.51
N ALA A 41 -23.61 -39.03 13.19
CA ALA A 41 -24.83 -38.65 12.53
C ALA A 41 -25.82 -39.84 12.45
N SER A 42 -27.07 -39.62 12.84
CA SER A 42 -28.23 -40.26 12.22
C SER A 42 -29.52 -39.55 12.62
N LEU A 43 -30.34 -39.22 11.62
CA LEU A 43 -31.78 -39.48 11.62
C LEU A 43 -32.35 -39.17 10.23
N SER A 44 -32.74 -40.26 9.57
CA SER A 44 -33.48 -40.34 8.32
C SER A 44 -34.94 -39.91 8.49
N SER A 45 -35.52 -39.31 7.45
CA SER A 45 -36.94 -39.50 7.16
C SER A 45 -37.19 -39.58 5.66
N SER A 46 -37.85 -40.68 5.31
CA SER A 46 -38.24 -41.23 4.02
C SER A 46 -39.26 -40.40 3.23
N HIS A 47 -39.23 -40.58 1.90
CA HIS A 47 -40.33 -40.68 0.91
C HIS A 47 -39.83 -40.06 -0.41
N GLY A 48 -39.94 -40.63 -1.60
CA GLY A 48 -40.56 -41.82 -2.14
C GLY A 48 -40.47 -41.64 -3.67
N VAL A 49 -39.83 -42.56 -4.38
CA VAL A 49 -39.62 -42.46 -5.83
C VAL A 49 -40.94 -42.79 -6.54
N VAL A 50 -41.48 -41.85 -7.31
CA VAL A 50 -42.52 -42.11 -8.31
C VAL A 50 -42.02 -41.65 -9.67
N SER A 51 -41.93 -42.60 -10.60
CA SER A 51 -41.62 -42.42 -12.01
C SER A 51 -42.92 -42.24 -12.79
N SER A 52 -43.01 -41.23 -13.66
CA SER A 52 -43.85 -41.32 -14.87
C SER A 52 -43.47 -40.28 -15.94
N SER A 53 -43.03 -40.81 -17.10
CA SER A 53 -43.40 -40.44 -18.47
C SER A 53 -43.41 -38.97 -18.94
N ARG A 54 -42.52 -38.72 -19.91
CA ARG A 54 -42.54 -37.78 -21.05
C ARG A 54 -43.82 -36.95 -21.28
N ILE A 55 -43.66 -35.62 -21.24
CA ILE A 55 -44.28 -34.69 -22.20
C ILE A 55 -43.17 -33.78 -22.72
N LYS A 56 -42.99 -33.75 -24.04
CA LYS A 56 -42.05 -32.85 -24.74
C LYS A 56 -42.76 -31.56 -25.14
N ASN A 57 -41.99 -30.47 -25.15
CA ASN A 57 -42.11 -29.21 -25.90
C ASN A 57 -42.48 -27.95 -25.10
N HIS A 58 -41.45 -27.21 -24.65
CA HIS A 58 -41.31 -25.79 -24.98
C HIS A 58 -39.83 -25.35 -24.80
N PRO A 59 -39.27 -24.45 -25.64
CA PRO A 59 -37.86 -24.11 -25.62
C PRO A 59 -37.62 -22.93 -24.68
N LEU A 60 -37.29 -23.23 -23.42
CA LEU A 60 -36.55 -22.33 -22.55
C LEU A 60 -35.47 -23.20 -21.90
N ALA A 61 -34.32 -23.26 -22.56
CA ALA A 61 -33.12 -23.77 -21.94
C ALA A 61 -32.77 -22.80 -20.81
N PHE A 62 -33.23 -23.13 -19.60
CA PHE A 62 -32.70 -22.55 -18.39
C PHE A 62 -31.20 -22.82 -18.38
N LEU A 63 -30.44 -21.74 -18.46
CA LEU A 63 -29.03 -21.73 -18.11
C LEU A 63 -28.94 -22.40 -16.74
N SER A 64 -28.19 -23.50 -16.68
CA SER A 64 -27.81 -24.12 -15.42
C SER A 64 -26.90 -23.14 -14.70
N ASP A 65 -27.50 -22.24 -13.93
CA ASP A 65 -26.81 -21.51 -12.90
C ASP A 65 -26.43 -22.53 -11.81
N ASP A 66 -25.21 -23.06 -11.91
CA ASP A 66 -24.53 -23.70 -10.80
C ASP A 66 -24.22 -22.61 -9.74
N TYR A 67 -25.27 -22.11 -9.06
CA TYR A 67 -25.07 -21.41 -7.79
C TYR A 67 -24.68 -22.46 -6.76
N ASP A 68 -23.38 -22.53 -6.48
CA ASP A 68 -22.83 -23.29 -5.36
C ASP A 68 -23.55 -22.81 -4.07
N GLU A 69 -24.50 -23.60 -3.55
CA GLU A 69 -25.31 -23.35 -2.32
C GLU A 69 -24.48 -23.44 -1.02
N LYS A 70 -23.19 -23.09 -1.07
CA LYS A 70 -22.35 -22.99 0.13
C LYS A 70 -22.42 -21.54 0.65
N PRO A 71 -22.50 -21.32 1.98
CA PRO A 71 -22.34 -19.99 2.55
C PRO A 71 -21.03 -19.39 2.04
N ARG A 72 -21.13 -18.28 1.31
CA ARG A 72 -19.96 -17.48 0.93
C ARG A 72 -19.55 -16.65 2.13
N GLU A 73 -18.24 -16.49 2.35
CA GLU A 73 -17.70 -15.64 3.40
C GLU A 73 -17.91 -14.17 3.01
N GLU A 74 -19.12 -13.66 3.23
CA GLU A 74 -19.49 -12.29 2.89
C GLU A 74 -19.27 -11.35 4.08
N CYS A 75 -18.79 -10.14 3.79
CA CYS A 75 -18.75 -9.08 4.79
C CYS A 75 -20.18 -8.68 5.18
N GLY A 76 -20.42 -8.46 6.47
CA GLY A 76 -21.73 -8.01 6.95
C GLY A 76 -21.93 -6.52 6.68
N VAL A 77 -22.94 -6.13 5.90
CA VAL A 77 -23.31 -4.73 5.68
C VAL A 77 -24.72 -4.49 6.19
N VAL A 78 -24.93 -3.40 6.94
CA VAL A 78 -26.23 -3.01 7.49
C VAL A 78 -26.51 -1.55 7.17
N GLY A 79 -27.73 -1.26 6.72
CA GLY A 79 -28.26 0.10 6.65
C GLY A 79 -29.46 0.27 7.59
N ILE A 80 -29.50 1.37 8.33
CA ILE A 80 -30.64 1.80 9.15
C ILE A 80 -31.09 3.18 8.65
N TYR A 81 -32.40 3.38 8.52
CA TYR A 81 -32.99 4.63 8.04
C TYR A 81 -34.25 4.97 8.83
N GLY A 82 -34.39 6.25 9.20
CA GLY A 82 -35.58 6.81 9.84
C GLY A 82 -35.71 6.52 11.33
N ASP A 83 -34.62 6.15 12.02
CA ASP A 83 -34.64 5.85 13.45
C ASP A 83 -33.58 6.68 14.20
N SER A 84 -33.98 7.42 15.24
CA SER A 84 -33.08 8.31 15.99
C SER A 84 -31.87 7.59 16.63
N GLU A 85 -31.96 6.29 16.81
CA GLU A 85 -30.91 5.42 17.35
C GLU A 85 -30.20 4.60 16.26
N ALA A 86 -30.18 5.10 15.02
CA ALA A 86 -29.66 4.39 13.86
C ALA A 86 -28.25 3.81 14.06
N SER A 87 -27.33 4.53 14.70
CA SER A 87 -25.98 4.04 15.00
C SER A 87 -25.97 2.86 15.97
N ARG A 88 -26.82 2.87 17.00
CA ARG A 88 -26.93 1.79 17.98
C ARG A 88 -27.60 0.56 17.39
N LEU A 89 -28.64 0.74 16.58
CA LEU A 89 -29.28 -0.36 15.84
C LEU A 89 -28.30 -0.98 14.84
N CYS A 90 -27.52 -0.15 14.15
CA CYS A 90 -26.48 -0.59 13.24
C CYS A 90 -25.41 -1.40 13.98
N TYR A 91 -24.93 -0.92 15.13
CA TYR A 91 -24.00 -1.67 15.99
C TYR A 91 -24.54 -3.05 16.40
N LEU A 92 -25.79 -3.13 16.85
CA LEU A 92 -26.40 -4.41 17.25
C LEU A 92 -26.52 -5.38 16.06
N ALA A 93 -26.93 -4.86 14.90
CA ALA A 93 -27.02 -5.65 13.68
C ALA A 93 -25.64 -6.13 13.21
N LEU A 94 -24.61 -5.28 13.26
CA LEU A 94 -23.23 -5.69 12.97
C LEU A 94 -22.73 -6.76 13.95
N HIS A 95 -23.08 -6.65 15.23
CA HIS A 95 -22.76 -7.67 16.22
C HIS A 95 -23.46 -9.01 15.93
N ALA A 96 -24.67 -8.99 15.37
CA ALA A 96 -25.38 -10.20 14.94
C ALA A 96 -24.79 -10.81 13.66
N LEU A 97 -24.31 -9.96 12.73
CA LEU A 97 -23.61 -10.37 11.52
C LEU A 97 -22.12 -10.68 11.75
N GLN A 98 -21.64 -10.53 12.99
CA GLN A 98 -20.25 -10.79 13.31
C GLN A 98 -19.98 -12.30 13.37
N HIS A 99 -19.47 -12.83 12.26
CA HIS A 99 -18.94 -14.19 12.18
C HIS A 99 -17.47 -14.24 12.62
N ARG A 100 -17.03 -15.40 13.13
CA ARG A 100 -15.64 -15.59 13.59
C ARG A 100 -14.68 -15.32 12.43
N GLY A 101 -13.70 -14.43 12.65
CA GLY A 101 -12.68 -14.08 11.68
C GLY A 101 -12.61 -12.60 11.34
N GLN A 102 -13.62 -11.79 11.63
CA GLN A 102 -13.64 -10.37 11.24
C GLN A 102 -12.45 -9.56 11.77
N GLU A 103 -11.83 -8.77 10.89
CA GLU A 103 -10.65 -7.96 11.19
C GLU A 103 -11.00 -6.52 11.55
N GLY A 104 -12.24 -6.08 11.35
CA GLY A 104 -12.63 -4.73 11.74
C GLY A 104 -14.09 -4.43 11.49
N ALA A 105 -14.52 -3.27 12.00
CA ALA A 105 -15.87 -2.77 11.81
C ALA A 105 -15.87 -1.25 11.61
N GLY A 106 -16.90 -0.74 10.95
CA GLY A 106 -17.09 0.68 10.72
C GLY A 106 -18.56 1.06 10.69
N ILE A 107 -18.91 2.23 11.23
CA ILE A 107 -20.24 2.83 11.14
C ILE A 107 -20.09 4.28 10.66
N VAL A 108 -20.92 4.66 9.70
CA VAL A 108 -21.10 6.03 9.23
C VAL A 108 -22.54 6.45 9.48
N THR A 109 -22.76 7.64 10.04
CA THR A 109 -24.09 8.26 10.17
C THR A 109 -24.17 9.60 9.45
N VAL A 110 -25.40 10.04 9.17
CA VAL A 110 -25.69 11.36 8.64
C VAL A 110 -26.36 12.19 9.73
N SER A 111 -25.72 13.27 10.17
CA SER A 111 -26.33 14.20 11.13
C SER A 111 -27.47 15.00 10.50
N LYS A 112 -28.29 15.67 11.31
CA LYS A 112 -29.39 16.53 10.83
C LYS A 112 -28.92 17.63 9.87
N ASP A 113 -27.69 18.09 10.03
CA ASP A 113 -27.06 19.09 9.16
C ASP A 113 -26.46 18.49 7.88
N LYS A 114 -26.78 17.21 7.58
CA LYS A 114 -26.29 16.43 6.44
C LYS A 114 -24.76 16.22 6.46
N VAL A 115 -24.15 16.22 7.64
CA VAL A 115 -22.72 15.96 7.82
C VAL A 115 -22.51 14.48 8.14
N LEU A 116 -21.58 13.84 7.44
CA LEU A 116 -21.19 12.46 7.71
C LEU A 116 -20.31 12.39 8.95
N GLN A 117 -20.64 11.49 9.88
CA GLN A 117 -19.80 11.13 11.02
C GLN A 117 -19.38 9.67 10.88
N THR A 118 -18.12 9.37 11.12
CA THR A 118 -17.54 8.05 10.83
C THR A 118 -16.67 7.58 11.98
N ILE A 119 -16.85 6.32 12.37
CA ILE A 119 -15.94 5.61 13.26
C ILE A 119 -15.62 4.26 12.64
N THR A 120 -14.33 3.94 12.53
CA THR A 120 -13.83 2.65 12.08
C THR A 120 -12.76 2.13 13.05
N GLY A 121 -12.58 0.82 13.09
CA GLY A 121 -11.54 0.20 13.89
C GLY A 121 -11.30 -1.25 13.48
N VAL A 122 -10.18 -1.78 13.97
CA VAL A 122 -9.76 -3.17 13.81
C VAL A 122 -10.23 -3.98 15.02
N GLY A 123 -10.60 -5.24 14.80
CA GLY A 123 -11.08 -6.16 15.84
C GLY A 123 -12.59 -6.38 15.82
N LEU A 124 -13.09 -6.95 16.92
CA LEU A 124 -14.51 -7.27 17.07
C LEU A 124 -15.37 -6.00 17.13
N VAL A 125 -16.65 -6.11 16.77
CA VAL A 125 -17.59 -4.96 16.78
C VAL A 125 -17.64 -4.33 18.18
N SER A 126 -17.61 -5.14 19.23
CA SER A 126 -17.58 -4.71 20.63
C SER A 126 -16.25 -4.08 21.07
N GLU A 127 -15.15 -4.32 20.36
CA GLU A 127 -13.85 -3.68 20.60
C GLU A 127 -13.77 -2.33 19.89
N VAL A 128 -14.35 -2.25 18.69
CA VAL A 128 -14.39 -1.03 17.89
C VAL A 128 -15.33 0.01 18.51
N PHE A 129 -16.52 -0.40 18.95
CA PHE A 129 -17.57 0.50 19.43
C PHE A 129 -17.85 0.31 20.92
N ASN A 130 -18.00 1.44 21.61
CA ASN A 130 -18.53 1.54 22.97
C ASN A 130 -19.56 2.68 23.01
N GLU A 131 -20.27 2.85 24.14
CA GLU A 131 -21.31 3.89 24.26
C GLU A 131 -20.80 5.27 23.87
N SER A 132 -19.63 5.67 24.38
CA SER A 132 -19.05 6.99 24.10
C SER A 132 -18.74 7.21 22.60
N LYS A 133 -18.35 6.16 21.87
CA LYS A 133 -18.15 6.23 20.41
C LYS A 133 -19.48 6.26 19.67
N LEU A 134 -20.48 5.50 20.11
CA LEU A 134 -21.82 5.53 19.50
C LEU A 134 -22.52 6.88 19.70
N ASP A 135 -22.29 7.56 20.83
CA ASP A 135 -22.77 8.93 21.08
C ASP A 135 -22.19 9.96 20.10
N GLN A 136 -21.03 9.68 19.52
CA GLN A 136 -20.40 10.53 18.50
C GLN A 136 -20.95 10.28 17.09
N LEU A 137 -21.90 9.35 16.95
CA LEU A 137 -22.55 9.00 15.68
C LEU A 137 -24.06 9.35 15.73
N PRO A 138 -24.41 10.65 15.75
CA PRO A 138 -25.80 11.10 15.74
C PRO A 138 -26.40 10.98 14.34
N GLY A 139 -27.72 10.87 14.27
CA GLY A 139 -28.45 10.83 13.01
C GLY A 139 -29.52 9.75 13.00
N ASP A 140 -30.46 9.88 12.05
CA ASP A 140 -31.50 8.89 11.81
C ASP A 140 -31.18 7.92 10.67
N ILE A 141 -29.97 8.04 10.10
CA ILE A 141 -29.46 7.22 9.01
C ILE A 141 -28.07 6.70 9.41
N ALA A 142 -27.85 5.40 9.29
CA ALA A 142 -26.57 4.76 9.54
C ALA A 142 -26.27 3.67 8.49
N ILE A 143 -25.01 3.55 8.09
CA ILE A 143 -24.50 2.37 7.39
C ILE A 143 -23.31 1.80 8.16
N GLY A 144 -23.30 0.48 8.32
CA GLY A 144 -22.26 -0.24 9.04
C GLY A 144 -21.71 -1.38 8.21
N HIS A 145 -20.46 -1.73 8.47
CA HIS A 145 -19.75 -2.79 7.77
C HIS A 145 -18.84 -3.56 8.73
N CYS A 146 -18.88 -4.88 8.66
CA CYS A 146 -17.90 -5.78 9.26
C CYS A 146 -16.96 -6.34 8.18
N LEU A 147 -15.68 -6.04 8.29
CA LEU A 147 -14.66 -6.53 7.38
C LEU A 147 -14.25 -7.96 7.74
N MET A 148 -14.50 -8.90 6.84
CA MET A 148 -13.95 -10.26 6.90
C MET A 148 -12.56 -10.29 6.22
N PRO A 149 -11.57 -10.98 6.81
CA PRO A 149 -10.35 -11.32 6.09
C PRO A 149 -10.69 -12.32 5.00
N HIS A 150 -10.21 -12.06 3.80
CA HIS A 150 -10.26 -13.05 2.73
C HIS A 150 -9.30 -14.21 3.09
N PRO A 151 -9.70 -15.49 2.93
CA PRO A 151 -8.86 -16.65 3.31
C PRO A 151 -7.54 -16.70 2.53
N GLU A 152 -7.52 -16.13 1.32
CA GLU A 152 -6.31 -15.90 0.55
C GLU A 152 -6.12 -14.41 0.27
N PRO A 153 -5.64 -13.61 1.23
CA PRO A 153 -5.53 -12.18 1.03
C PRO A 153 -4.59 -11.85 -0.14
N LYS A 154 -4.80 -10.69 -0.76
CA LYS A 154 -3.98 -10.17 -1.86
C LYS A 154 -3.66 -8.70 -1.62
N GLN A 155 -2.99 -8.46 -0.50
CA GLN A 155 -2.56 -7.16 -0.01
C GLN A 155 -1.59 -6.48 -0.99
N CYS A 156 -1.62 -5.16 -1.10
CA CYS A 156 -0.79 -4.46 -2.09
C CYS A 156 0.69 -4.49 -1.68
N ILE A 157 1.54 -5.18 -2.44
CA ILE A 157 2.99 -5.17 -2.18
C ILE A 157 3.62 -3.79 -2.35
N PHE A 158 2.97 -2.93 -3.14
CA PHE A 158 3.42 -1.57 -3.41
C PHE A 158 3.34 -0.65 -2.17
N GLU A 159 2.60 -1.05 -1.13
CA GLU A 159 2.64 -0.39 0.18
C GLU A 159 4.04 -0.47 0.80
N HIS A 160 4.65 -1.66 0.75
CA HIS A 160 6.00 -1.88 1.26
C HIS A 160 7.07 -1.24 0.37
N ILE A 161 6.85 -1.19 -0.95
CA ILE A 161 7.82 -0.62 -1.89
C ILE A 161 7.82 0.92 -1.83
N TYR A 162 6.66 1.56 -1.88
CA TYR A 162 6.57 3.01 -2.11
C TYR A 162 5.55 3.74 -1.23
N PHE A 163 4.31 3.25 -1.16
CA PHE A 163 3.18 4.10 -0.77
C PHE A 163 3.13 4.43 0.72
N SER A 164 3.41 3.45 1.58
CA SER A 164 3.37 3.66 3.02
C SER A 164 4.60 4.37 3.56
N LEU A 165 4.44 5.04 4.71
CA LEU A 165 5.55 5.68 5.38
C LEU A 165 6.48 4.63 6.02
N PRO A 166 7.81 4.85 6.06
CA PRO A 166 8.75 3.88 6.64
C PRO A 166 8.49 3.53 8.11
N ASN A 167 7.90 4.46 8.89
CA ASN A 167 7.58 4.24 10.30
C ASN A 167 6.27 3.45 10.51
N SER A 168 5.59 3.04 9.43
CA SER A 168 4.37 2.24 9.51
C SER A 168 4.66 0.74 9.64
N ILE A 169 3.76 0.04 10.31
CA ILE A 169 3.62 -1.41 10.23
C ILE A 169 2.40 -1.67 9.35
N VAL A 170 2.61 -2.26 8.19
CA VAL A 170 1.56 -2.51 7.20
C VAL A 170 1.53 -4.00 6.94
N PHE A 171 0.33 -4.58 6.97
CA PHE A 171 0.14 -6.02 6.81
C PHE A 171 1.02 -6.88 7.75
N GLY A 172 1.21 -6.40 8.99
CA GLY A 172 2.03 -7.06 10.00
C GLY A 172 3.55 -6.92 9.82
N ARG A 173 4.02 -6.16 8.82
CA ARG A 173 5.44 -6.02 8.47
C ARG A 173 5.91 -4.58 8.59
N SER A 174 7.15 -4.40 9.08
CA SER A 174 7.82 -3.11 9.10
C SER A 174 8.14 -2.65 7.67
N VAL A 175 7.62 -1.48 7.27
CA VAL A 175 7.90 -0.90 5.95
C VAL A 175 9.38 -0.53 5.84
N TYR A 176 9.98 0.02 6.91
CA TYR A 176 11.41 0.33 6.95
C TYR A 176 12.27 -0.91 6.69
N GLU A 177 12.03 -2.00 7.43
CA GLU A 177 12.80 -3.23 7.30
C GLU A 177 12.68 -3.82 5.89
N SER A 178 11.45 -3.85 5.35
CA SER A 178 11.20 -4.33 3.99
C SER A 178 12.08 -3.58 2.97
N ARG A 179 12.07 -2.25 3.02
CA ARG A 179 12.85 -1.40 2.09
C ARG A 179 14.36 -1.55 2.29
N HIS A 180 14.82 -1.67 3.53
CA HIS A 180 16.23 -1.86 3.83
C HIS A 180 16.73 -3.18 3.23
N VAL A 181 15.98 -4.27 3.43
CA VAL A 181 16.33 -5.58 2.87
C VAL A 181 16.25 -5.59 1.34
N PHE A 182 15.33 -4.87 0.71
CA PHE A 182 15.33 -4.72 -0.75
C PHE A 182 16.64 -4.09 -1.27
N GLY A 183 17.16 -3.11 -0.53
CA GLY A 183 18.49 -2.53 -0.78
C GLY A 183 19.62 -3.56 -0.66
N GLU A 184 19.62 -4.37 0.39
CA GLU A 184 20.62 -5.43 0.60
C GLU A 184 20.56 -6.50 -0.50
N ILE A 185 19.36 -6.89 -0.92
CA ILE A 185 19.15 -7.83 -2.03
C ILE A 185 19.75 -7.25 -3.31
N LEU A 186 19.43 -5.99 -3.65
CA LEU A 186 19.98 -5.32 -4.83
C LEU A 186 21.51 -5.28 -4.83
N ALA A 187 22.13 -5.00 -3.69
CA ALA A 187 23.59 -5.00 -3.56
C ALA A 187 24.19 -6.40 -3.71
N THR A 188 23.45 -7.44 -3.34
CA THR A 188 23.88 -8.84 -3.48
C THR A 188 23.73 -9.33 -4.92
N GLU A 189 22.60 -9.06 -5.55
CA GLU A 189 22.27 -9.55 -6.90
C GLU A 189 22.93 -8.75 -8.01
N SER A 190 23.16 -7.46 -7.79
CA SER A 190 23.65 -6.53 -8.81
C SER A 190 24.68 -5.56 -8.24
N PRO A 191 25.80 -6.07 -7.68
CA PRO A 191 26.91 -5.23 -7.23
C PRO A 191 27.54 -4.49 -8.41
N VAL A 192 28.17 -3.36 -8.12
CA VAL A 192 29.01 -2.62 -9.07
C VAL A 192 30.05 -1.83 -8.30
N ASP A 193 31.26 -1.74 -8.84
CA ASP A 193 32.29 -0.90 -8.25
C ASP A 193 31.87 0.58 -8.32
N CYS A 194 31.68 1.19 -7.17
CA CYS A 194 31.28 2.59 -7.05
C CYS A 194 31.97 3.25 -5.87
N ASP A 195 31.99 4.58 -5.87
CA ASP A 195 32.67 5.38 -4.84
C ASP A 195 31.68 5.95 -3.82
N VAL A 196 30.38 5.98 -4.16
CA VAL A 196 29.32 6.49 -3.30
C VAL A 196 27.98 5.86 -3.63
N VAL A 197 27.19 5.59 -2.59
CA VAL A 197 25.77 5.22 -2.70
C VAL A 197 24.93 6.43 -2.30
N ILE A 198 23.96 6.79 -3.13
CA ILE A 198 23.01 7.88 -2.87
C ILE A 198 21.58 7.38 -3.07
N ALA A 199 20.61 8.17 -2.62
CA ALA A 199 19.19 7.91 -2.84
C ALA A 199 18.55 8.98 -3.71
N VAL A 200 17.45 8.63 -4.36
CA VAL A 200 16.42 9.59 -4.77
C VAL A 200 15.55 9.89 -3.54
N PRO A 201 15.56 11.13 -3.01
CA PRO A 201 14.79 11.44 -1.81
C PRO A 201 13.31 11.72 -2.13
N ASP A 202 12.37 11.37 -1.26
CA ASP A 202 12.57 10.73 0.05
C ASP A 202 12.37 9.21 0.02
N SER A 203 11.80 8.69 -1.07
CA SER A 203 11.31 7.30 -1.17
C SER A 203 12.42 6.26 -1.23
N GLY A 204 13.51 6.54 -1.95
CA GLY A 204 14.63 5.61 -2.13
C GLY A 204 15.61 5.54 -0.95
N VAL A 205 15.47 6.40 0.08
CA VAL A 205 16.48 6.58 1.14
C VAL A 205 16.74 5.29 1.91
N VAL A 206 15.69 4.60 2.36
CA VAL A 206 15.84 3.39 3.20
C VAL A 206 16.47 2.24 2.40
N ALA A 207 16.10 2.08 1.13
CA ALA A 207 16.70 1.09 0.25
C ALA A 207 18.17 1.43 -0.06
N ALA A 208 18.51 2.71 -0.22
CA ALA A 208 19.90 3.13 -0.40
C ALA A 208 20.77 2.82 0.82
N LEU A 209 20.23 3.00 2.04
CA LEU A 209 20.91 2.63 3.28
C LEU A 209 21.21 1.12 3.33
N GLY A 210 20.25 0.28 2.98
CA GLY A 210 20.46 -1.17 2.89
C GLY A 210 21.47 -1.56 1.83
N TYR A 211 21.41 -0.93 0.66
CA TYR A 211 22.39 -1.14 -0.41
C TYR A 211 23.81 -0.76 0.04
N ALA A 212 23.98 0.40 0.67
CA ALA A 212 25.25 0.89 1.22
C ALA A 212 25.80 -0.06 2.30
N ALA A 213 24.93 -0.49 3.23
CA ALA A 213 25.31 -1.42 4.29
C ALA A 213 25.83 -2.74 3.73
N LYS A 214 25.17 -3.28 2.69
CA LYS A 214 25.54 -4.56 2.09
C LYS A 214 26.74 -4.47 1.14
N SER A 215 26.85 -3.40 0.37
CA SER A 215 27.96 -3.18 -0.56
C SER A 215 29.26 -2.76 0.13
N GLY A 216 29.17 -2.23 1.37
CA GLY A 216 30.30 -1.66 2.09
C GLY A 216 30.71 -0.27 1.60
N VAL A 217 29.98 0.32 0.63
CA VAL A 217 30.22 1.67 0.12
C VAL A 217 29.38 2.66 0.92
N ALA A 218 30.01 3.75 1.38
CA ALA A 218 29.34 4.72 2.25
C ALA A 218 28.14 5.40 1.56
N PHE A 219 27.02 5.47 2.28
CA PHE A 219 25.90 6.31 1.91
C PHE A 219 26.27 7.79 2.06
N GLN A 220 25.88 8.61 1.08
CA GLN A 220 25.99 10.06 1.15
C GLN A 220 24.72 10.71 0.62
N GLN A 221 24.38 11.87 1.17
CA GLN A 221 23.26 12.67 0.66
C GLN A 221 23.69 13.41 -0.62
N GLY A 222 23.64 12.72 -1.76
CA GLY A 222 24.01 13.27 -3.07
C GLY A 222 22.91 14.09 -3.74
N LEU A 223 21.66 13.91 -3.34
CA LEU A 223 20.49 14.67 -3.80
C LEU A 223 19.75 15.22 -2.59
N ILE A 224 19.37 16.49 -2.66
CA ILE A 224 18.58 17.17 -1.62
C ILE A 224 17.22 17.51 -2.20
N ARG A 225 16.16 17.06 -1.53
CA ARG A 225 14.79 17.48 -1.85
C ARG A 225 14.55 18.90 -1.35
N SER A 226 14.08 19.78 -2.22
CA SER A 226 13.66 21.12 -1.80
C SER A 226 12.34 21.05 -1.04
N HIS A 227 12.30 21.62 0.17
CA HIS A 227 11.08 21.70 1.00
C HIS A 227 10.15 22.85 0.59
N TYR A 228 10.59 23.72 -0.32
CA TYR A 228 9.86 24.92 -0.75
C TYR A 228 9.06 24.71 -2.04
N VAL A 229 9.00 23.47 -2.54
CA VAL A 229 8.26 23.14 -3.76
C VAL A 229 6.78 22.94 -3.45
N GLY A 230 6.08 24.05 -3.24
CA GLY A 230 4.63 24.14 -3.33
C GLY A 230 4.19 24.44 -4.77
N ARG A 231 2.87 24.50 -5.01
CA ARG A 231 2.29 25.01 -6.27
C ARG A 231 2.70 26.47 -6.44
N THR A 232 3.81 26.74 -7.11
CA THR A 232 4.20 28.11 -7.48
C THR A 232 3.21 28.62 -8.52
N PHE A 233 2.44 29.65 -8.15
CA PHE A 233 1.47 30.38 -9.00
C PHE A 233 2.14 31.15 -10.16
N ILE A 234 3.48 31.11 -10.23
CA ILE A 234 4.28 31.73 -11.28
C ILE A 234 4.94 30.59 -12.05
N GLU A 235 4.27 30.13 -13.10
CA GLU A 235 4.82 29.17 -14.05
C GLU A 235 5.53 29.97 -15.17
N PRO A 236 6.88 30.05 -15.19
CA PRO A 236 7.55 30.73 -16.28
C PRO A 236 7.42 29.89 -17.56
N SER A 237 7.31 30.57 -18.70
CA SER A 237 7.01 30.05 -20.04
C SER A 237 7.51 28.63 -20.39
N GLN A 238 6.80 27.97 -21.32
CA GLN A 238 7.00 26.60 -21.84
C GLN A 238 8.46 26.16 -22.10
N LYS A 239 9.39 27.10 -22.35
CA LYS A 239 10.83 26.85 -22.56
C LYS A 239 11.60 26.37 -21.32
N ILE A 240 10.98 26.37 -20.12
CA ILE A 240 11.64 26.06 -18.83
C ILE A 240 11.13 24.72 -18.22
N ARG A 241 10.55 23.81 -19.03
CA ARG A 241 10.08 22.49 -18.53
C ARG A 241 11.19 21.57 -17.96
N ASP A 242 12.44 21.80 -18.35
CA ASP A 242 13.61 21.09 -17.80
C ASP A 242 13.99 21.54 -16.38
N PHE A 243 13.40 22.63 -15.88
CA PHE A 243 13.69 23.18 -14.55
C PHE A 243 12.90 22.51 -13.43
N GLY A 244 11.80 21.79 -13.74
CA GLY A 244 10.91 21.21 -12.74
C GLY A 244 11.57 20.18 -11.81
N VAL A 245 12.62 19.48 -12.27
CA VAL A 245 13.41 18.57 -11.43
C VAL A 245 14.47 19.33 -10.65
N LYS A 246 15.16 20.33 -11.22
CA LYS A 246 16.08 21.21 -10.45
C LYS A 246 15.35 21.99 -9.34
N LEU A 247 14.07 22.32 -9.55
CA LEU A 247 13.19 22.88 -8.53
C LEU A 247 12.95 21.90 -7.37
N LYS A 248 12.83 20.59 -7.66
CA LYS A 248 12.51 19.53 -6.68
C LYS A 248 13.72 18.90 -6.02
N LEU A 249 14.78 18.68 -6.77
CA LEU A 249 15.98 17.94 -6.39
C LEU A 249 17.20 18.76 -6.76
N SER A 250 18.07 18.99 -5.79
CA SER A 250 19.35 19.69 -5.95
C SER A 250 20.50 18.72 -5.73
N PRO A 251 21.43 18.57 -6.70
CA PRO A 251 22.57 17.68 -6.56
C PRO A 251 23.66 18.33 -5.71
N VAL A 252 24.34 17.53 -4.90
CA VAL A 252 25.46 18.00 -4.06
C VAL A 252 26.77 17.73 -4.79
N ARG A 253 27.26 18.71 -5.56
CA ARG A 253 28.48 18.57 -6.38
C ARG A 253 29.68 18.03 -5.58
N GLY A 254 29.89 18.53 -4.35
CA GLY A 254 30.99 18.05 -3.49
C GLY A 254 30.93 16.56 -3.11
N VAL A 255 29.76 15.93 -3.21
CA VAL A 255 29.58 14.49 -3.03
C VAL A 255 29.82 13.73 -4.33
N LEU A 256 29.45 14.31 -5.49
CA LEU A 256 29.30 13.62 -6.78
C LEU A 256 30.48 13.79 -7.74
N GLU A 257 31.19 14.91 -7.69
CA GLU A 257 32.19 15.29 -8.69
C GLU A 257 33.33 14.25 -8.79
N GLY A 258 33.54 13.73 -10.01
CA GLY A 258 34.55 12.73 -10.34
C GLY A 258 34.22 11.31 -9.90
N LYS A 259 33.10 11.07 -9.21
CA LYS A 259 32.76 9.77 -8.61
C LYS A 259 31.88 8.90 -9.49
N ARG A 260 32.01 7.59 -9.30
CA ARG A 260 31.08 6.56 -9.78
C ARG A 260 29.98 6.40 -8.74
N VAL A 261 28.74 6.68 -9.13
CA VAL A 261 27.61 6.85 -8.23
C VAL A 261 26.63 5.71 -8.43
N VAL A 262 26.33 4.97 -7.36
CA VAL A 262 25.09 4.19 -7.30
C VAL A 262 23.97 5.08 -6.79
N VAL A 263 22.90 5.21 -7.56
CA VAL A 263 21.68 5.91 -7.15
C VAL A 263 20.54 4.90 -7.02
N VAL A 264 19.99 4.82 -5.81
CA VAL A 264 18.88 3.92 -5.49
C VAL A 264 17.56 4.70 -5.51
N ASP A 265 16.57 4.15 -6.21
CA ASP A 265 15.21 4.66 -6.28
C ASP A 265 14.22 3.52 -6.01
N ASP A 266 12.98 3.85 -5.64
CA ASP A 266 11.99 2.81 -5.29
C ASP A 266 11.45 2.08 -6.52
N SER A 267 11.13 2.80 -7.60
CA SER A 267 10.46 2.25 -8.77
C SER A 267 10.69 3.07 -10.03
N ILE A 268 10.45 2.47 -11.20
CA ILE A 268 10.38 3.18 -12.49
C ILE A 268 9.03 2.89 -13.14
N VAL A 269 8.24 3.94 -13.36
CA VAL A 269 6.94 3.86 -14.04
C VAL A 269 7.05 4.30 -15.51
N ARG A 270 7.29 5.59 -15.75
CA ARG A 270 7.45 6.18 -17.10
C ARG A 270 8.90 6.42 -17.51
N GLY A 271 9.85 6.34 -16.57
CA GLY A 271 11.28 6.62 -16.80
C GLY A 271 11.69 8.09 -16.93
N THR A 272 10.73 9.02 -17.09
CA THR A 272 11.02 10.45 -17.33
C THR A 272 11.74 11.12 -16.15
N THR A 273 11.35 10.82 -14.91
CA THR A 273 12.03 11.32 -13.71
C THR A 273 13.44 10.76 -13.60
N SER A 274 13.62 9.45 -13.76
CA SER A 274 14.92 8.78 -13.69
C SER A 274 15.89 9.31 -14.74
N SER A 275 15.44 9.54 -15.98
CA SER A 275 16.25 10.17 -17.04
C SER A 275 16.74 11.57 -16.63
N LYS A 276 15.86 12.39 -16.04
CA LYS A 276 16.23 13.72 -15.55
C LYS A 276 17.19 13.67 -14.36
N ILE A 277 17.04 12.71 -13.46
CA ILE A 277 17.94 12.49 -12.32
C ILE A 277 19.32 12.10 -12.81
N VAL A 278 19.43 11.13 -13.72
CA VAL A 278 20.72 10.71 -14.29
C VAL A 278 21.43 11.88 -14.98
N ARG A 279 20.70 12.68 -15.78
CA ARG A 279 21.24 13.90 -16.39
C ARG A 279 21.73 14.89 -15.33
N LEU A 280 20.95 15.13 -14.28
CA LEU A 280 21.30 16.03 -13.17
C LEU A 280 22.57 15.60 -12.44
N LEU A 281 22.74 14.28 -12.20
CA LEU A 281 23.93 13.73 -11.56
C LEU A 281 25.18 13.90 -12.44
N ARG A 282 25.06 13.66 -13.75
CA ARG A 282 26.16 13.88 -14.71
C ARG A 282 26.53 15.36 -14.81
N GLU A 283 25.56 16.27 -14.87
CA GLU A 283 25.80 17.72 -14.84
C GLU A 283 26.50 18.17 -13.55
N ALA A 284 26.25 17.49 -12.43
CA ALA A 284 26.93 17.71 -11.15
C ALA A 284 28.33 17.08 -11.08
N GLY A 285 28.81 16.45 -12.16
CA GLY A 285 30.17 15.93 -12.29
C GLY A 285 30.34 14.44 -11.99
N ALA A 286 29.25 13.66 -11.85
CA ALA A 286 29.37 12.21 -11.69
C ALA A 286 30.02 11.59 -12.95
N LYS A 287 31.04 10.75 -12.73
CA LYS A 287 31.76 10.03 -13.78
C LYS A 287 30.90 8.91 -14.37
N GLU A 288 30.30 8.12 -13.49
CA GLU A 288 29.40 7.00 -13.82
C GLU A 288 28.15 7.09 -12.93
N VAL A 289 27.01 6.68 -13.45
CA VAL A 289 25.71 6.65 -12.77
C VAL A 289 25.09 5.27 -12.97
N HIS A 290 25.05 4.49 -11.89
CA HIS A 290 24.47 3.15 -11.83
C HIS A 290 23.14 3.20 -11.11
N MET A 291 22.05 2.95 -11.84
CA MET A 291 20.70 2.98 -11.29
C MET A 291 20.37 1.63 -10.64
N ARG A 292 19.78 1.65 -9.44
CA ARG A 292 19.29 0.45 -8.73
C ARG A 292 17.87 0.71 -8.24
N ILE A 293 16.94 -0.16 -8.63
CA ILE A 293 15.51 0.04 -8.41
C ILE A 293 14.98 -0.99 -7.43
N ALA A 294 14.48 -0.54 -6.27
CA ALA A 294 14.00 -1.38 -5.18
C ALA A 294 12.59 -1.97 -5.42
N SER A 295 12.26 -2.22 -6.69
CA SER A 295 11.07 -2.93 -7.14
C SER A 295 11.40 -3.77 -8.37
N PRO A 296 10.62 -4.83 -8.64
CA PRO A 296 10.57 -5.43 -9.97
C PRO A 296 10.07 -4.43 -11.03
N PRO A 297 10.29 -4.69 -12.33
CA PRO A 297 9.77 -3.86 -13.40
C PRO A 297 8.23 -3.81 -13.40
N ILE A 298 7.67 -2.60 -13.54
CA ILE A 298 6.21 -2.39 -13.54
C ILE A 298 5.70 -2.50 -14.98
N VAL A 299 5.00 -3.59 -15.27
CA VAL A 299 4.53 -3.95 -16.62
C VAL A 299 3.02 -3.78 -16.81
N ALA A 300 2.28 -3.68 -15.71
CA ALA A 300 0.82 -3.58 -15.75
C ALA A 300 0.29 -2.48 -14.81
N SER A 301 -0.83 -1.90 -15.20
CA SER A 301 -1.53 -0.87 -14.43
C SER A 301 -2.11 -1.43 -13.13
N CYS A 302 -2.30 -0.60 -12.10
CA CYS A 302 -3.04 -0.98 -10.90
C CYS A 302 -4.54 -0.72 -11.10
N TYR A 303 -5.38 -1.70 -10.72
CA TYR A 303 -6.84 -1.57 -10.72
C TYR A 303 -7.44 -1.47 -9.30
N TYR A 304 -6.59 -1.29 -8.29
CA TYR A 304 -6.94 -1.37 -6.88
C TYR A 304 -6.65 -0.07 -6.11
N GLY A 305 -6.68 1.07 -6.79
CA GLY A 305 -6.67 2.40 -6.15
C GLY A 305 -5.34 3.16 -6.18
N VAL A 306 -4.29 2.61 -6.79
CA VAL A 306 -3.06 3.36 -7.08
C VAL A 306 -3.17 3.97 -8.48
N ASP A 307 -2.99 5.29 -8.61
CA ASP A 307 -2.98 5.96 -9.92
C ASP A 307 -1.68 5.66 -10.67
N THR A 308 -1.72 4.59 -11.46
CA THR A 308 -0.69 4.23 -12.44
C THR A 308 -1.17 4.62 -13.84
N PRO A 309 -0.29 5.04 -14.75
CA PRO A 309 -0.68 5.33 -16.13
C PRO A 309 -1.13 4.06 -16.87
N SER A 310 -1.60 4.19 -18.12
CA SER A 310 -2.01 3.01 -18.90
C SER A 310 -0.82 2.07 -19.15
N SER A 311 -1.10 0.81 -19.47
CA SER A 311 -0.05 -0.19 -19.69
C SER A 311 0.88 0.19 -20.84
N GLU A 312 0.39 0.91 -21.85
CA GLU A 312 1.20 1.42 -22.97
C GLU A 312 2.14 2.56 -22.54
N GLU A 313 1.80 3.30 -21.48
CA GLU A 313 2.64 4.37 -20.95
C GLU A 313 3.73 3.85 -20.00
N LEU A 314 3.61 2.62 -19.51
CA LEU A 314 4.62 1.97 -18.66
C LEU A 314 5.86 1.61 -19.46
N ILE A 315 7.02 2.12 -19.04
CA ILE A 315 8.26 1.95 -19.80
C ILE A 315 8.69 0.48 -19.84
N SER A 316 8.54 -0.25 -18.73
CA SER A 316 8.92 -1.66 -18.63
C SER A 316 7.95 -2.61 -19.33
N ASN A 317 6.77 -2.14 -19.75
CA ASN A 317 5.88 -2.93 -20.61
C ASN A 317 6.31 -2.88 -22.09
N ARG A 318 7.04 -1.82 -22.49
CA ARG A 318 7.46 -1.60 -23.89
C ARG A 318 8.94 -1.84 -24.15
N MET A 319 9.76 -1.83 -23.11
CA MET A 319 11.22 -1.81 -23.21
C MET A 319 11.80 -2.87 -22.28
N SER A 320 12.78 -3.61 -22.79
CA SER A 320 13.67 -4.46 -21.99
C SER A 320 14.50 -3.62 -21.02
N VAL A 321 15.11 -4.27 -20.01
CA VAL A 321 15.94 -3.57 -19.01
C VAL A 321 17.09 -2.79 -19.68
N ASP A 322 17.72 -3.33 -20.72
CA ASP A 322 18.80 -2.63 -21.43
C ASP A 322 18.28 -1.42 -22.23
N GLU A 323 17.12 -1.55 -22.85
CA GLU A 323 16.47 -0.42 -23.53
C GLU A 323 16.08 0.68 -22.53
N VAL A 324 15.56 0.32 -21.35
CA VAL A 324 15.29 1.29 -20.26
C VAL A 324 16.57 1.96 -19.79
N ARG A 325 17.66 1.19 -19.60
CA ARG A 325 18.99 1.71 -19.23
C ARG A 325 19.46 2.77 -20.23
N ASN A 326 19.35 2.47 -21.53
CA ASN A 326 19.70 3.38 -22.61
C ASN A 326 18.81 4.63 -22.59
N TYR A 327 17.50 4.46 -22.41
CA TYR A 327 16.54 5.57 -22.37
C TYR A 327 16.81 6.54 -21.21
N ILE A 328 17.10 6.04 -20.02
CA ILE A 328 17.40 6.90 -18.86
C ILE A 328 18.84 7.45 -18.88
N GLY A 329 19.74 6.87 -19.69
CA GLY A 329 21.12 7.32 -19.85
C GLY A 329 22.06 6.89 -18.73
N SER A 330 21.73 5.83 -17.98
CA SER A 330 22.58 5.28 -16.91
C SER A 330 23.63 4.31 -17.47
N ASP A 331 24.76 4.18 -16.78
CA ASP A 331 25.84 3.23 -17.14
C ASP A 331 25.42 1.78 -16.86
N SER A 332 24.69 1.54 -15.78
CA SER A 332 24.02 0.26 -15.51
C SER A 332 22.66 0.48 -14.86
N LEU A 333 21.74 -0.46 -15.06
CA LEU A 333 20.42 -0.48 -14.47
C LEU A 333 20.13 -1.90 -13.97
N ALA A 334 19.68 -2.02 -12.72
CA ALA A 334 19.15 -3.28 -12.20
C ALA A 334 17.88 -3.03 -11.39
N PHE A 335 16.91 -3.92 -11.56
CA PHE A 335 15.68 -3.99 -10.78
C PHE A 335 15.79 -5.11 -9.75
N LEU A 336 15.04 -4.99 -8.66
CA LEU A 336 14.90 -6.06 -7.68
C LEU A 336 14.25 -7.28 -8.37
N SER A 337 14.83 -8.47 -8.20
CA SER A 337 14.26 -9.70 -8.74
C SER A 337 12.88 -9.99 -8.15
N PHE A 338 11.90 -10.30 -8.99
CA PHE A 338 10.56 -10.72 -8.57
C PHE A 338 10.61 -12.01 -7.73
N GLU A 339 11.45 -12.97 -8.13
CA GLU A 339 11.58 -14.24 -7.40
C GLU A 339 12.23 -14.04 -6.03
N THR A 340 13.21 -13.14 -5.93
CA THR A 340 13.86 -12.86 -4.64
C THR A 340 12.98 -12.02 -3.72
N LEU A 341 12.18 -11.10 -4.28
CA LEU A 341 11.11 -10.44 -3.54
C LEU A 341 10.17 -11.46 -2.90
N LYS A 342 9.64 -12.41 -3.69
CA LYS A 342 8.78 -13.48 -3.17
C LYS A 342 9.49 -14.35 -2.13
N LYS A 343 10.75 -14.71 -2.38
CA LYS A 343 11.57 -15.48 -1.44
C LYS A 343 11.73 -14.76 -0.10
N HIS A 344 11.94 -13.44 -0.12
CA HIS A 344 12.03 -12.62 1.09
C HIS A 344 10.70 -12.54 1.84
N LEU A 345 9.58 -12.50 1.13
CA LEU A 345 8.25 -12.55 1.74
C LEU A 345 7.97 -13.93 2.38
N GLY A 346 8.62 -15.00 1.92
CA GLY A 346 8.52 -16.32 2.53
C GLY A 346 7.10 -16.89 2.43
N GLU A 347 6.53 -17.35 3.54
CA GLU A 347 5.17 -17.89 3.59
C GLU A 347 4.12 -16.84 3.20
N ASP A 348 4.35 -15.57 3.56
CA ASP A 348 3.49 -14.44 3.20
C ASP A 348 3.51 -14.13 1.70
N SER A 349 4.41 -14.73 0.92
CA SER A 349 4.45 -14.46 -0.53
C SER A 349 3.12 -14.70 -1.24
N LYS A 350 2.24 -15.56 -0.69
CA LYS A 350 0.90 -15.84 -1.21
C LYS A 350 -0.16 -14.80 -0.81
N THR A 351 0.10 -13.98 0.21
CA THR A 351 -0.84 -13.00 0.76
C THR A 351 -0.79 -11.64 0.04
N PHE A 352 0.17 -11.45 -0.87
CA PHE A 352 0.37 -10.21 -1.61
C PHE A 352 -0.12 -10.27 -3.07
N CYS A 353 -0.58 -9.12 -3.56
CA CYS A 353 -0.86 -8.84 -4.95
C CYS A 353 0.42 -8.38 -5.67
N TYR A 354 0.70 -8.96 -6.83
CA TYR A 354 1.82 -8.60 -7.71
C TYR A 354 1.35 -8.27 -9.13
N ALA A 355 0.09 -7.83 -9.27
CA ALA A 355 -0.51 -7.61 -10.58
C ALA A 355 0.31 -6.63 -11.43
N CYS A 356 0.85 -5.57 -10.82
CA CYS A 356 1.68 -4.58 -11.50
C CYS A 356 2.99 -5.14 -12.08
N PHE A 357 3.52 -6.25 -11.54
CA PHE A 357 4.75 -6.90 -12.02
C PHE A 357 4.48 -8.08 -12.96
N THR A 358 3.28 -8.66 -12.89
CA THR A 358 2.97 -9.95 -13.55
C THR A 358 1.85 -9.86 -14.58
N GLY A 359 1.03 -8.82 -14.55
CA GLY A 359 -0.24 -8.73 -15.28
C GLY A 359 -1.34 -9.65 -14.73
N ASN A 360 -1.07 -10.45 -13.69
CA ASN A 360 -2.02 -11.40 -13.11
C ASN A 360 -2.78 -10.74 -11.96
N TYR A 361 -3.99 -10.29 -12.26
CA TYR A 361 -4.88 -9.63 -11.32
C TYR A 361 -5.64 -10.65 -10.46
N PRO A 362 -5.60 -10.53 -9.11
CA PRO A 362 -6.43 -11.32 -8.22
C PRO A 362 -7.92 -11.27 -8.54
N VAL A 363 -8.41 -10.07 -8.85
CA VAL A 363 -9.78 -9.81 -9.31
C VAL A 363 -9.69 -9.25 -10.72
N LYS A 364 -10.11 -10.05 -11.69
CA LYS A 364 -10.13 -9.65 -13.10
C LYS A 364 -11.20 -8.58 -13.32
N PRO A 365 -10.92 -7.53 -14.12
CA PRO A 365 -11.97 -6.62 -14.57
C PRO A 365 -13.02 -7.37 -15.37
N THR A 366 -14.30 -7.12 -15.09
CA THR A 366 -15.44 -7.68 -15.84
C THR A 366 -15.74 -6.88 -17.11
N GLU A 367 -15.38 -5.60 -17.15
CA GLU A 367 -15.49 -4.70 -18.30
C GLU A 367 -14.28 -3.73 -18.36
N ASP A 368 -14.20 -2.93 -19.43
CA ASP A 368 -13.20 -1.86 -19.59
C ASP A 368 -13.33 -0.84 -18.45
N LYS A 369 -12.42 -0.91 -17.47
CA LYS A 369 -12.49 -0.06 -16.28
C LYS A 369 -12.01 1.36 -16.57
N VAL A 370 -12.85 2.33 -16.19
CA VAL A 370 -12.46 3.73 -15.99
C VAL A 370 -11.73 3.87 -14.66
N LYS A 371 -10.60 4.60 -14.64
CA LYS A 371 -9.78 4.83 -13.43
C LYS A 371 -10.61 5.49 -12.31
N ARG A 372 -10.56 4.92 -11.10
CA ARG A 372 -11.18 5.49 -9.90
C ARG A 372 -10.25 6.56 -9.28
N GLY A 373 -10.40 7.81 -9.72
CA GLY A 373 -9.87 9.00 -9.04
C GLY A 373 -8.59 9.60 -9.62
N GLY A 374 -8.74 10.72 -10.33
CA GLY A 374 -7.67 11.51 -10.96
C GLY A 374 -8.21 12.48 -12.03
N GLY A 375 -9.41 12.22 -12.57
CA GLY A 375 -10.19 13.24 -13.25
C GLY A 375 -10.70 14.25 -12.23
N ASP A 376 -10.62 15.53 -12.56
CA ASP A 376 -11.38 16.57 -11.87
C ASP A 376 -12.85 16.12 -11.71
N PHE A 377 -13.55 16.67 -10.72
CA PHE A 377 -15.02 16.66 -10.70
C PHE A 377 -15.57 17.54 -11.83
N ILE A 378 -15.18 17.26 -13.07
CA ILE A 378 -15.84 17.75 -14.26
C ILE A 378 -16.98 16.76 -14.48
N ASP A 379 -18.14 17.15 -13.96
CA ASP A 379 -19.40 16.81 -14.58
C ASP A 379 -19.22 17.10 -16.07
N ASP A 380 -19.20 16.05 -16.90
CA ASP A 380 -19.09 16.16 -18.35
C ASP A 380 -20.31 16.87 -18.96
N GLY A 381 -21.25 17.32 -18.12
CA GLY A 381 -22.37 18.18 -18.48
C GLY A 381 -23.39 17.45 -19.34
N LEU A 382 -23.28 16.12 -19.46
CA LEU A 382 -24.13 15.31 -20.31
C LEU A 382 -25.15 14.49 -19.52
N VAL A 383 -24.93 14.25 -18.23
CA VAL A 383 -25.97 13.66 -17.38
C VAL A 383 -25.80 14.10 -15.92
N GLY A 384 -26.33 15.28 -15.58
CA GLY A 384 -26.31 15.83 -14.22
C GLY A 384 -27.71 15.88 -13.60
N GLY A 385 -28.29 14.72 -13.25
CA GLY A 385 -29.52 14.62 -12.48
C GLY A 385 -29.28 13.95 -11.13
N ILE A 386 -30.13 14.22 -10.12
CA ILE A 386 -30.02 13.65 -8.76
C ILE A 386 -30.02 12.12 -8.70
N ASN A 387 -30.34 11.46 -9.83
CA ASN A 387 -30.29 10.01 -10.04
C ASN A 387 -28.91 9.48 -10.48
N ASN A 388 -27.92 10.34 -10.74
CA ASN A 388 -26.58 9.97 -11.23
C ASN A 388 -25.50 9.94 -10.16
N ILE A 389 -25.90 9.87 -8.88
CA ILE A 389 -24.98 9.45 -7.82
C ILE A 389 -24.86 7.92 -7.92
N GLU A 390 -24.16 7.44 -8.95
CA GLU A 390 -23.75 6.04 -9.03
C GLU A 390 -22.56 5.85 -8.08
N GLY A 391 -22.89 5.58 -6.82
CA GLY A 391 -21.99 4.83 -5.95
C GLY A 391 -21.66 3.52 -6.67
N GLY A 392 -20.42 3.38 -7.12
CA GLY A 392 -20.03 2.26 -7.95
C GLY A 392 -20.34 0.92 -7.29
N TRP A 393 -21.36 0.24 -7.83
CA TRP A 393 -21.56 -1.18 -8.10
C TRP A 393 -22.78 -1.21 -9.02
N VAL A 394 -22.60 -1.54 -10.31
CA VAL A 394 -23.70 -1.49 -11.31
C VAL A 394 -24.59 -2.74 -11.16
N ARG A 395 -25.88 -2.55 -11.52
CA ARG A 395 -26.96 -3.56 -11.54
C ARG A 395 -26.64 -4.84 -12.29
#